data_AF-A0A534QAE4-F1
#
_entry.id   AF-A0A534QAE4-F1
#
_cell.length_a   1.000
_cell.length_b   1.000
_cell.length_c   1.000
_cell.angle_alpha   90.00
_cell.angle_beta   90.00
_cell.angle_gamma   90.00
#
_symmetry.space_group_name_H-M   'P 1'
#
loop_
_entity.id
_entity.type
_entity.pdbx_description
1 polymer ?
#
loop_
_entity_poly.entity_id
_entity_poly.type
_entity_poly.pdbx_seq_one_letter_code
_entity_poly.pdbx_strand_id
1 'polypeptide(L)'
;MERSLAPVGAPARLAREYLTASPLLLALETATAAPSVALWRGDALVAERAADPGRATAEALLPAVDALLAAAGTALAAVEGFAVSIGPGSFTGLRIGVATVKGLAFGTGRPAVAVSTLAAIAGHAPGPAPVAAVLDARRGEVYAAGFAGGAPAGWLPEGVIAIDSLAARLPAGCRVVGEGAPLCADALLGAAVTLALPPYPETTARHVARIAALAWEHGGAISASDLAPRYLRRAEAEVKRIGLQFESKEADS
;
A
#
# COMPACT_ATOMS: atom_id res chain seq x y z
N MET A 1 13.19 -7.33 28.52
CA MET A 1 11.80 -7.80 28.31
C MET A 1 11.78 -8.44 26.94
N GLU A 2 12.01 -9.75 26.89
CA GLU A 2 12.35 -10.50 25.69
C GLU A 2 11.17 -10.60 24.71
N ARG A 3 11.43 -10.23 23.46
CA ARG A 3 10.50 -10.34 22.33
C ARG A 3 10.51 -11.78 21.84
N SER A 4 9.36 -12.43 21.90
CA SER A 4 9.19 -13.75 21.32
C SER A 4 8.62 -13.59 19.90
N LEU A 5 9.52 -13.47 18.93
CA LEU A 5 9.22 -13.77 17.52
C LEU A 5 9.19 -15.30 17.41
N ALA A 6 8.21 -15.88 16.72
CA ALA A 6 8.27 -17.30 16.41
C ALA A 6 9.57 -17.55 15.59
N PRO A 7 10.49 -18.41 16.05
CA PRO A 7 11.69 -18.70 15.28
C PRO A 7 11.27 -19.35 13.96
N VAL A 8 11.91 -18.94 12.87
CA VAL A 8 11.80 -19.63 11.58
C VAL A 8 12.16 -21.11 11.81
N GLY A 9 11.16 -22.00 11.70
CA GLY A 9 11.30 -23.42 12.04
C GLY A 9 10.66 -23.88 13.36
N ALA A 10 9.80 -23.06 13.99
CA ALA A 10 9.07 -23.45 15.21
C ALA A 10 8.19 -24.71 14.99
N PRO A 11 8.06 -25.60 16.00
CA PRO A 11 7.16 -26.75 15.93
C PRO A 11 5.73 -26.32 15.59
N ALA A 12 5.02 -27.11 14.77
CA ALA A 12 3.69 -26.79 14.25
C ALA A 12 2.65 -26.36 15.32
N ARG A 13 2.80 -26.84 16.55
CA ARG A 13 1.96 -26.44 17.69
C ARG A 13 2.19 -24.98 18.11
N LEU A 14 3.45 -24.55 18.23
CA LEU A 14 3.77 -23.16 18.58
C LEU A 14 3.37 -22.22 17.44
N ALA A 15 3.62 -22.59 16.18
CA ALA A 15 3.14 -21.82 15.03
C ALA A 15 1.61 -21.66 15.05
N ARG A 16 0.86 -22.73 15.37
CA ARG A 16 -0.60 -22.64 15.54
C ARG A 16 -1.01 -21.74 16.70
N GLU A 17 -0.37 -21.84 17.87
CA GLU A 17 -0.64 -20.98 19.03
C GLU A 17 -0.35 -19.49 18.73
N TYR A 18 0.76 -19.19 18.04
CA TYR A 18 1.09 -17.83 17.57
C TYR A 18 0.06 -17.26 16.59
N LEU A 19 -0.34 -18.07 15.60
CA LEU A 19 -1.37 -17.67 14.66
C LEU A 19 -2.70 -17.41 15.38
N THR A 20 -3.06 -18.21 16.40
CA THR A 20 -4.30 -18.00 17.17
C THR A 20 -4.28 -16.78 18.07
N ALA A 21 -3.10 -16.30 18.49
CA ALA A 21 -2.95 -15.10 19.34
C ALA A 21 -2.80 -13.80 18.54
N SER A 22 -2.51 -13.90 17.24
CA SER A 22 -2.31 -12.75 16.36
C SER A 22 -3.64 -12.26 15.79
N PRO A 23 -3.84 -10.93 15.65
CA PRO A 23 -5.12 -10.38 15.19
C PRO A 23 -5.41 -10.84 13.75
N LEU A 24 -6.67 -11.14 13.47
CA LEU A 24 -7.14 -11.32 12.10
C LEU A 24 -7.41 -9.95 11.45
N LEU A 25 -6.61 -9.60 10.44
CA LEU A 25 -6.71 -8.36 9.69
C LEU A 25 -7.41 -8.58 8.34
N LEU A 26 -8.34 -7.69 7.99
CA LEU A 26 -8.87 -7.57 6.62
C LEU A 26 -8.25 -6.35 5.94
N ALA A 27 -7.44 -6.59 4.91
CA ALA A 27 -6.75 -5.55 4.14
C ALA A 27 -7.40 -5.32 2.78
N LEU A 28 -7.44 -4.06 2.35
CA LEU A 28 -7.92 -3.59 1.05
C LEU A 28 -6.78 -2.87 0.30
N GLU A 29 -6.60 -3.19 -0.97
CA GLU A 29 -5.75 -2.43 -1.90
C GLU A 29 -6.64 -1.91 -3.02
N THR A 30 -6.59 -0.60 -3.28
CA THR A 30 -7.38 0.08 -4.32
C THR A 30 -6.64 1.26 -4.93
N ALA A 31 -5.39 1.53 -4.52
CA ALA A 31 -4.56 2.64 -4.95
C ALA A 31 -3.87 2.37 -6.29
N THR A 32 -3.64 1.10 -6.64
CA THR A 32 -2.93 0.63 -7.83
C THR A 32 -3.89 -0.02 -8.85
N ALA A 33 -3.34 -0.62 -9.91
CA ALA A 33 -4.13 -1.22 -10.99
C ALA A 33 -4.95 -2.46 -10.58
N ALA A 34 -4.68 -3.05 -9.41
CA ALA A 34 -5.22 -4.36 -9.00
C ALA A 34 -6.05 -4.29 -7.69
N PRO A 35 -7.27 -3.72 -7.73
CA PRO A 35 -8.12 -3.68 -6.55
C PRO A 35 -8.36 -5.10 -5.99
N SER A 36 -8.11 -5.28 -4.70
CA SER A 36 -8.11 -6.60 -4.08
C SER A 36 -8.35 -6.52 -2.57
N VAL A 37 -8.63 -7.68 -1.99
CA VAL A 37 -8.90 -7.88 -0.56
C VAL A 37 -8.13 -9.09 -0.03
N ALA A 38 -7.66 -9.04 1.21
CA ALA A 38 -6.92 -10.12 1.83
C ALA A 38 -7.22 -10.27 3.33
N LEU A 39 -7.26 -11.51 3.79
CA LEU A 39 -7.28 -11.86 5.22
C LEU A 39 -5.88 -12.28 5.64
N TRP A 40 -5.42 -11.74 6.76
CA TRP A 40 -4.07 -11.97 7.27
C TRP A 40 -4.09 -12.22 8.77
N ARG A 41 -3.24 -13.13 9.24
CA ARG A 41 -3.13 -13.46 10.66
C ARG A 41 -1.69 -13.79 11.02
N GLY A 42 -1.14 -13.06 11.99
CA GLY A 42 0.27 -13.20 12.39
C GLY A 42 1.21 -12.84 11.24
N ASP A 43 1.91 -13.83 10.71
CA ASP A 43 2.83 -13.73 9.58
C ASP A 43 2.31 -14.40 8.30
N ALA A 44 1.05 -14.85 8.31
CA ALA A 44 0.48 -15.66 7.25
C ALA A 44 -0.71 -15.00 6.55
N LEU A 45 -0.73 -15.15 5.23
CA LEU A 45 -1.91 -14.92 4.43
C LEU A 45 -2.92 -16.05 4.65
N VAL A 46 -4.13 -15.71 5.05
CA VAL A 46 -5.24 -16.65 5.21
C VAL A 46 -5.95 -16.85 3.87
N ALA A 47 -6.30 -15.74 3.20
CA ALA A 47 -6.95 -15.77 1.90
C ALA A 47 -6.74 -14.43 1.18
N GLU A 48 -6.82 -14.44 -0.14
CA GLU A 48 -6.74 -13.24 -0.98
C GLU A 48 -7.70 -13.37 -2.15
N ARG A 49 -8.25 -12.24 -2.59
CA ARG A 49 -9.17 -12.19 -3.72
C ARG A 49 -9.03 -10.85 -4.45
N ALA A 50 -8.92 -10.90 -5.78
CA ALA A 50 -9.06 -9.71 -6.62
C ALA A 50 -10.54 -9.27 -6.69
N ALA A 51 -10.77 -7.97 -6.73
CA ALA A 51 -12.08 -7.44 -7.07
C ALA A 51 -12.41 -7.77 -8.55
N ASP A 52 -13.70 -7.87 -8.88
CA ASP A 52 -14.15 -8.16 -10.24
C ASP A 52 -13.69 -7.04 -11.20
N PRO A 53 -12.80 -7.33 -12.18
CA PRO A 53 -12.30 -6.33 -13.11
C PRO A 53 -13.38 -5.85 -14.10
N GLY A 54 -14.49 -6.59 -14.23
CA GLY A 54 -15.63 -6.22 -15.08
C GLY A 54 -16.56 -5.18 -14.45
N ARG A 55 -16.31 -4.76 -13.21
CA ARG A 55 -17.15 -3.80 -12.46
C ARG A 55 -16.33 -2.61 -11.98
N ALA A 56 -17.02 -1.50 -11.74
CA ALA A 56 -16.38 -0.36 -11.07
C ALA A 56 -15.87 -0.77 -9.69
N THR A 57 -14.69 -0.30 -9.28
CA THR A 57 -14.08 -0.69 -7.99
C THR A 57 -15.03 -0.48 -6.80
N ALA A 58 -15.81 0.61 -6.79
CA ALA A 58 -16.78 0.91 -5.73
C ALA A 58 -17.87 -0.17 -5.60
N GLU A 59 -18.27 -0.78 -6.71
CA GLU A 59 -19.30 -1.83 -6.77
C GLU A 59 -18.71 -3.22 -6.52
N ALA A 60 -17.44 -3.42 -6.86
CA ALA A 60 -16.77 -4.71 -6.80
C ALA A 60 -16.16 -5.04 -5.42
N LEU A 61 -15.81 -4.02 -4.64
CA LEU A 61 -14.98 -4.20 -3.44
C LEU A 61 -15.69 -4.93 -2.29
N LEU A 62 -16.90 -4.50 -1.91
CA LEU A 62 -17.67 -5.17 -0.85
C LEU A 62 -18.09 -6.61 -1.24
N PRO A 63 -18.55 -6.88 -2.48
CA PRO A 63 -18.74 -8.26 -2.92
C PRO A 63 -17.48 -9.11 -2.86
N ALA A 64 -16.30 -8.54 -3.13
CA ALA A 64 -15.04 -9.25 -2.97
C ALA A 64 -14.74 -9.57 -1.50
N VAL A 65 -15.01 -8.63 -0.58
CA VAL A 65 -14.92 -8.88 0.89
C VAL A 65 -15.84 -10.01 1.32
N ASP A 66 -17.11 -9.97 0.92
CA ASP A 66 -18.09 -10.99 1.28
C ASP A 66 -17.68 -12.38 0.76
N ALA A 67 -17.30 -12.46 -0.52
CA ALA A 67 -16.84 -13.71 -1.12
C ALA A 67 -15.54 -14.23 -0.49
N LEU A 68 -14.62 -13.35 -0.09
CA LEU A 68 -13.39 -13.72 0.62
C LEU A 68 -13.71 -14.32 2.00
N LEU A 69 -14.56 -13.64 2.77
CA LEU A 69 -14.99 -14.07 4.10
C LEU A 69 -15.72 -15.42 4.05
N ALA A 70 -16.65 -15.58 3.10
CA ALA A 70 -17.36 -16.82 2.87
C ALA A 70 -16.42 -17.98 2.50
N ALA A 71 -15.48 -17.75 1.57
CA ALA A 71 -14.49 -18.76 1.18
C ALA A 71 -13.55 -19.16 2.33
N ALA A 72 -13.26 -18.23 3.24
CA ALA A 72 -12.46 -18.46 4.43
C ALA A 72 -13.28 -19.00 5.63
N GLY A 73 -14.59 -19.21 5.48
CA GLY A 73 -15.46 -19.62 6.58
C GLY A 73 -15.44 -18.66 7.78
N THR A 74 -15.21 -17.38 7.52
CA THR A 74 -14.96 -16.36 8.55
C THR A 74 -16.08 -15.33 8.55
N ALA A 75 -16.66 -15.06 9.72
CA ALA A 75 -17.60 -13.95 9.87
C ALA A 75 -16.86 -12.61 9.98
N LEU A 76 -17.46 -11.53 9.46
CA LEU A 76 -16.90 -10.17 9.61
C LEU A 76 -16.63 -9.80 11.08
N ALA A 77 -17.47 -10.27 12.01
CA ALA A 77 -17.30 -10.02 13.45
C ALA A 77 -16.01 -10.62 14.04
N ALA A 78 -15.44 -11.64 13.39
CA ALA A 78 -14.17 -12.26 13.77
C ALA A 78 -12.96 -11.49 13.25
N VAL A 79 -13.14 -10.49 12.37
CA VAL A 79 -12.09 -9.56 11.97
C VAL A 79 -11.82 -8.61 13.14
N GLU A 80 -10.55 -8.47 13.50
CA GLU A 80 -10.11 -7.72 14.67
C GLU A 80 -9.51 -6.36 14.32
N GLY A 81 -9.15 -6.17 13.05
CA GLY A 81 -8.68 -4.91 12.52
C GLY A 81 -8.76 -4.85 11.01
N PHE A 82 -8.70 -3.65 10.47
CA PHE A 82 -8.71 -3.42 9.03
C PHE A 82 -7.42 -2.76 8.57
N ALA A 83 -7.11 -2.87 7.28
CA ALA A 83 -5.99 -2.16 6.68
C ALA A 83 -6.33 -1.67 5.28
N VAL A 84 -5.75 -0.55 4.89
CA VAL A 84 -5.93 -0.03 3.53
C VAL A 84 -4.75 0.81 3.08
N SER A 85 -4.45 0.74 1.78
CA SER A 85 -3.55 1.70 1.14
C SER A 85 -4.13 3.11 1.16
N ILE A 86 -3.40 4.04 1.77
CA ILE A 86 -3.79 5.45 1.90
C ILE A 86 -3.11 6.35 0.88
N GLY A 87 -2.19 5.83 0.07
CA GLY A 87 -1.51 6.57 -0.99
C GLY A 87 0.00 6.53 -0.87
N PRO A 88 0.71 7.04 -1.89
CA PRO A 88 0.17 7.65 -3.12
C PRO A 88 -0.47 6.63 -4.10
N GLY A 89 -1.25 7.10 -5.07
CA GLY A 89 -1.93 6.25 -6.06
C GLY A 89 -3.19 6.88 -6.65
N SER A 90 -4.07 6.06 -7.22
CA SER A 90 -5.36 6.45 -7.81
C SER A 90 -6.23 7.24 -6.84
N PHE A 91 -6.50 8.51 -7.14
CA PHE A 91 -7.32 9.38 -6.27
C PHE A 91 -8.71 8.78 -5.98
N THR A 92 -9.38 8.28 -7.01
CA THR A 92 -10.68 7.62 -6.88
C THR A 92 -10.56 6.34 -6.08
N GLY A 93 -9.55 5.52 -6.38
CA GLY A 93 -9.30 4.25 -5.70
C GLY A 93 -9.03 4.42 -4.20
N LEU A 94 -8.18 5.39 -3.83
CA LEU A 94 -7.89 5.74 -2.44
C LEU A 94 -9.14 6.15 -1.66
N ARG A 95 -9.99 6.99 -2.26
CA ARG A 95 -11.25 7.41 -1.62
C ARG A 95 -12.20 6.24 -1.41
N ILE A 96 -12.32 5.36 -2.39
CA ILE A 96 -13.17 4.16 -2.29
C ILE A 96 -12.64 3.27 -1.17
N GLY A 97 -11.37 2.85 -1.22
CA GLY A 97 -10.79 1.94 -0.24
C GLY A 97 -10.86 2.49 1.18
N VAL A 98 -10.45 3.75 1.39
CA VAL A 98 -10.49 4.39 2.70
C VAL A 98 -11.91 4.53 3.23
N ALA A 99 -12.87 4.94 2.39
CA ALA A 99 -14.28 5.02 2.81
C ALA A 99 -14.85 3.65 3.18
N THR A 100 -14.53 2.60 2.40
CA THR A 100 -14.97 1.23 2.68
C THR A 100 -14.40 0.73 4.01
N VAL A 101 -13.08 0.85 4.23
CA VAL A 101 -12.47 0.44 5.51
C VAL A 101 -13.01 1.26 6.66
N LYS A 102 -13.17 2.58 6.50
CA LYS A 102 -13.72 3.44 7.53
C LYS A 102 -15.14 3.03 7.93
N GLY A 103 -15.98 2.68 6.96
CA GLY A 103 -17.33 2.15 7.21
C GLY A 103 -17.33 0.81 7.95
N LEU A 104 -16.49 -0.14 7.52
CA LEU A 104 -16.36 -1.45 8.18
C LEU A 104 -15.82 -1.33 9.61
N ALA A 105 -14.77 -0.52 9.79
CA ALA A 105 -14.15 -0.23 11.08
C ALA A 105 -15.15 0.43 12.05
N PHE A 106 -15.88 1.43 11.56
CA PHE A 106 -16.92 2.10 12.35
C PHE A 106 -18.04 1.15 12.74
N GLY A 107 -18.58 0.37 11.80
CA GLY A 107 -19.70 -0.55 12.04
C GLY A 107 -19.36 -1.71 12.98
N THR A 108 -18.08 -2.08 13.10
CA THR A 108 -17.62 -3.18 13.96
C THR A 108 -16.91 -2.70 15.23
N GLY A 109 -16.67 -1.40 15.38
CA GLY A 109 -15.90 -0.83 16.49
C GLY A 109 -14.44 -1.28 16.52
N ARG A 110 -13.87 -1.72 15.39
CA ARG A 110 -12.48 -2.18 15.29
C ARG A 110 -11.57 -1.09 14.72
N PRO A 111 -10.28 -1.07 15.09
CA PRO A 111 -9.33 -0.10 14.55
C PRO A 111 -8.92 -0.44 13.11
N ALA A 112 -8.23 0.50 12.49
CA ALA A 112 -7.67 0.34 11.16
C ALA A 112 -6.16 0.66 11.14
N VAL A 113 -5.45 0.19 10.12
CA VAL A 113 -4.06 0.53 9.84
C VAL A 113 -3.99 1.23 8.49
N ALA A 114 -3.40 2.42 8.49
CA ALA A 114 -3.11 3.18 7.29
C ALA A 114 -1.78 2.72 6.69
N VAL A 115 -1.79 2.24 5.45
CA VAL A 115 -0.60 1.69 4.79
C VAL A 115 -0.15 2.60 3.65
N SER A 116 1.14 2.93 3.61
CA SER A 116 1.73 3.59 2.44
C SER A 116 1.73 2.62 1.25
N THR A 117 1.18 3.05 0.12
CA THR A 117 1.18 2.24 -1.11
C THR A 117 2.61 1.90 -1.54
N LEU A 118 3.56 2.83 -1.37
CA LEU A 118 4.96 2.61 -1.71
C LEU A 118 5.63 1.62 -0.76
N ALA A 119 5.24 1.57 0.51
CA ALA A 119 5.68 0.52 1.42
C ALA A 119 5.13 -0.86 1.03
N ALA A 120 3.87 -0.93 0.59
CA ALA A 120 3.28 -2.17 0.07
C ALA A 120 4.03 -2.67 -1.17
N ILE A 121 4.33 -1.78 -2.13
CA ILE A 121 5.13 -2.07 -3.32
C ILE A 121 6.54 -2.57 -2.95
N ALA A 122 7.21 -1.90 -2.02
CA ALA A 122 8.54 -2.31 -1.57
C ALA A 122 8.53 -3.73 -0.96
N GLY A 123 7.40 -4.14 -0.37
CA GLY A 123 7.19 -5.48 0.18
C GLY A 123 7.31 -6.64 -0.82
N HIS A 124 7.28 -6.37 -2.14
CA HIS A 124 7.56 -7.35 -3.19
C HIS A 124 9.03 -7.74 -3.28
N ALA A 125 9.94 -6.83 -2.93
CA ALA A 125 11.35 -7.02 -3.22
C ALA A 125 11.97 -8.09 -2.30
N PRO A 126 12.52 -9.18 -2.86
CA PRO A 126 13.15 -10.20 -2.06
C PRO A 126 14.58 -9.78 -1.65
N GLY A 127 14.99 -10.27 -0.49
CA GLY A 127 16.35 -10.14 0.02
C GLY A 127 16.63 -8.81 0.74
N PRO A 128 17.88 -8.60 1.18
CA PRO A 128 18.26 -7.48 2.04
C PRO A 128 18.66 -6.21 1.27
N ALA A 129 18.64 -6.24 -0.06
CA ALA A 129 19.07 -5.11 -0.89
C ALA A 129 18.20 -3.86 -0.63
N PRO A 130 18.76 -2.64 -0.72
CA PRO A 130 17.96 -1.42 -0.69
C PRO A 130 16.91 -1.43 -1.81
N VAL A 131 15.72 -0.90 -1.53
CA VAL A 131 14.59 -0.93 -2.46
C VAL A 131 14.08 0.49 -2.67
N ALA A 132 13.91 0.91 -3.92
CA ALA A 132 13.15 2.11 -4.26
C ALA A 132 11.82 1.67 -4.87
N ALA A 133 10.73 1.90 -4.15
CA ALA A 133 9.39 1.75 -4.68
C ALA A 133 9.04 2.98 -5.50
N VAL A 134 8.49 2.79 -6.70
CA VAL A 134 8.11 3.86 -7.61
C VAL A 134 6.73 3.63 -8.22
N LEU A 135 5.94 4.70 -8.29
CA LEU A 135 4.66 4.78 -9.00
C LEU A 135 4.66 5.98 -9.94
N ASP A 136 3.97 5.87 -11.07
CA ASP A 136 3.80 6.98 -11.99
C ASP A 136 3.08 8.16 -11.31
N ALA A 137 3.74 9.31 -11.21
CA ALA A 137 3.12 10.56 -10.76
C ALA A 137 2.66 11.44 -11.95
N ARG A 138 2.88 10.98 -13.18
CA ARG A 138 2.72 11.66 -14.46
C ARG A 138 3.71 12.80 -14.68
N ARG A 139 3.76 13.30 -15.92
CA ARG A 139 4.57 14.48 -16.33
C ARG A 139 6.07 14.31 -16.08
N GLY A 140 6.61 13.11 -16.31
CA GLY A 140 8.04 12.83 -16.13
C GLY A 140 8.47 12.73 -14.66
N GLU A 141 7.51 12.55 -13.75
CA GLU A 141 7.75 12.38 -12.32
C GLU A 141 7.22 11.03 -11.84
N VAL A 142 7.79 10.55 -10.74
CA VAL A 142 7.32 9.38 -10.00
C VAL A 142 7.09 9.73 -8.55
N TYR A 143 6.10 9.08 -7.95
CA TYR A 143 6.09 8.94 -6.50
C TYR A 143 7.15 7.91 -6.14
N ALA A 144 8.05 8.26 -5.23
CA ALA A 144 9.15 7.38 -4.87
C ALA A 144 9.38 7.35 -3.36
N ALA A 145 9.81 6.21 -2.85
CA ALA A 145 10.31 6.04 -1.49
C ALA A 145 11.38 4.96 -1.45
N GLY A 146 12.41 5.21 -0.64
CA GLY A 146 13.49 4.28 -0.36
C GLY A 146 13.22 3.45 0.89
N PHE A 147 13.64 2.19 0.85
CA PHE A 147 13.52 1.24 1.95
C PHE A 147 14.81 0.44 2.11
N ALA A 148 15.16 0.12 3.35
CA ALA A 148 16.26 -0.77 3.70
C ALA A 148 15.88 -1.60 4.93
N GLY A 149 16.15 -2.91 4.90
CA GLY A 149 15.77 -3.81 6.00
C GLY A 149 14.26 -3.84 6.30
N GLY A 150 13.41 -3.56 5.30
CA GLY A 150 11.96 -3.51 5.45
C GLY A 150 11.41 -2.23 6.08
N ALA A 151 12.26 -1.23 6.37
CA ALA A 151 11.85 0.05 6.91
C ALA A 151 12.12 1.20 5.93
N PRO A 152 11.38 2.34 6.02
CA PRO A 152 11.68 3.53 5.25
C PRO A 152 13.12 4.02 5.47
N ALA A 153 13.77 4.46 4.39
CA ALA A 153 15.15 4.90 4.41
C ALA A 153 15.28 6.39 4.02
N GLY A 154 16.16 7.12 4.70
CA GLY A 154 16.29 8.58 4.54
C GLY A 154 16.90 9.05 3.22
N TRP A 155 17.54 8.16 2.45
CA TRP A 155 18.17 8.52 1.16
C TRP A 155 17.14 8.84 0.07
N LEU A 156 15.90 8.36 0.20
CA LEU A 156 14.78 8.73 -0.66
C LEU A 156 13.49 8.79 0.17
N PRO A 157 13.20 9.94 0.82
CA PRO A 157 11.96 10.13 1.55
C PRO A 157 10.74 9.97 0.64
N GLU A 158 9.62 9.52 1.21
CA GLU A 158 8.41 9.32 0.44
C GLU A 158 7.85 10.64 -0.12
N GLY A 159 7.85 10.78 -1.44
CA GLY A 159 7.49 12.03 -2.11
C GLY A 159 7.39 11.92 -3.62
N VAL A 160 7.31 13.06 -4.28
CA VAL A 160 7.37 13.18 -5.76
C VAL A 160 8.79 13.55 -6.15
N ILE A 161 9.33 12.91 -7.18
CA ILE A 161 10.65 13.21 -7.74
C ILE A 161 10.60 13.12 -9.27
N ALA A 162 11.31 14.03 -9.95
CA ALA A 162 11.53 13.93 -11.39
C ALA A 162 12.34 12.67 -11.72
N ILE A 163 11.95 11.95 -12.78
CA ILE A 163 12.59 10.70 -13.20
C ILE A 163 14.11 10.91 -13.41
N ASP A 164 14.49 12.01 -14.06
CA ASP A 164 15.89 12.35 -14.33
C ASP A 164 16.73 12.62 -13.07
N SER A 165 16.08 12.93 -11.95
CA SER A 165 16.74 13.15 -10.65
C SER A 165 16.83 11.88 -9.79
N LEU A 166 16.16 10.79 -10.18
CA LEU A 166 16.05 9.59 -9.36
C LEU A 166 17.41 8.92 -9.16
N ALA A 167 18.20 8.76 -10.23
CA ALA A 167 19.49 8.08 -10.20
C ALA A 167 20.44 8.62 -9.11
N ALA A 168 20.47 9.94 -8.92
CA ALA A 168 21.34 10.61 -7.96
C ALA A 168 20.97 10.32 -6.49
N ARG A 169 19.77 9.79 -6.23
CA ARG A 169 19.28 9.45 -4.88
C ARG A 169 19.49 7.98 -4.52
N LEU A 170 19.66 7.12 -5.52
CA LEU A 170 19.69 5.68 -5.31
C LEU A 170 21.07 5.20 -4.85
N PRO A 171 21.17 4.42 -3.76
CA PRO A 171 22.42 3.78 -3.40
C PRO A 171 22.79 2.70 -4.41
N ALA A 172 24.08 2.37 -4.49
CA ALA A 172 24.54 1.22 -5.28
C ALA A 172 23.89 -0.09 -4.79
N GLY A 173 23.53 -0.97 -5.73
CA GLY A 173 22.81 -2.21 -5.47
C GLY A 173 21.31 -2.03 -5.18
N CYS A 174 20.75 -0.82 -5.30
CA CYS A 174 19.34 -0.58 -5.10
C CYS A 174 18.49 -1.30 -6.15
N ARG A 175 17.36 -1.88 -5.71
CA ARG A 175 16.33 -2.44 -6.57
C ARG A 175 15.19 -1.45 -6.75
N VAL A 176 14.91 -1.08 -7.99
CA VAL A 176 13.77 -0.21 -8.32
C VAL A 176 12.57 -1.10 -8.70
N VAL A 177 11.45 -0.92 -8.00
CA VAL A 177 10.25 -1.77 -8.09
C VAL A 177 8.97 -0.94 -8.16
N GLY A 178 7.90 -1.54 -8.65
CA GLY A 178 6.58 -0.90 -8.80
C GLY A 178 6.25 -0.54 -10.25
N GLU A 179 4.99 -0.17 -10.48
CA GLU A 179 4.46 0.11 -11.82
C GLU A 179 5.17 1.29 -12.52
N GLY A 180 5.80 2.19 -11.76
CA GLY A 180 6.60 3.30 -12.31
C GLY A 180 8.03 2.91 -12.71
N ALA A 181 8.50 1.70 -12.38
CA ALA A 181 9.88 1.30 -12.64
C ALA A 181 10.25 1.30 -14.14
N PRO A 182 9.40 0.80 -15.06
CA PRO A 182 9.68 0.88 -16.50
C PRO A 182 9.88 2.31 -17.02
N LEU A 183 9.18 3.29 -16.44
CA LEU A 183 9.31 4.71 -16.83
C LEU A 183 10.69 5.29 -16.47
N CYS A 184 11.39 4.67 -15.51
CA CYS A 184 12.68 5.11 -15.04
C CYS A 184 13.85 4.46 -15.80
N ALA A 185 13.59 3.56 -16.75
CA ALA A 185 14.63 2.74 -17.38
C ALA A 185 15.75 3.58 -18.01
N ASP A 186 15.38 4.56 -18.82
CA ASP A 186 16.34 5.41 -19.54
C ASP A 186 17.16 6.28 -18.58
N ALA A 187 16.51 6.90 -17.59
CA ALA A 187 17.18 7.75 -16.60
C ALA A 187 18.10 6.96 -15.64
N LEU A 188 17.91 5.64 -15.55
CA LEU A 188 18.73 4.76 -14.72
C LEU A 188 19.80 4.01 -15.53
N LEU A 189 19.95 4.27 -16.83
CA LEU A 189 21.03 3.71 -17.63
C LEU A 189 22.39 4.09 -17.05
N GLY A 190 23.22 3.08 -16.79
CA GLY A 190 24.56 3.26 -16.20
C GLY A 190 24.58 3.46 -14.68
N ALA A 191 23.42 3.57 -14.02
CA ALA A 191 23.36 3.56 -12.56
C ALA A 191 23.62 2.13 -12.03
N ALA A 192 24.29 2.02 -10.88
CA ALA A 192 24.56 0.74 -10.21
C ALA A 192 23.30 0.21 -9.50
N VAL A 193 22.19 0.04 -10.22
CA VAL A 193 20.89 -0.37 -9.70
C VAL A 193 20.31 -1.51 -10.53
N THR A 194 19.34 -2.22 -9.98
CA THR A 194 18.58 -3.23 -10.73
C THR A 194 17.14 -2.75 -10.85
N LEU A 195 16.65 -2.59 -12.07
CA LEU A 195 15.21 -2.49 -12.29
C LEU A 195 14.65 -3.90 -12.22
N ALA A 196 13.70 -4.14 -11.32
CA ALA A 196 12.78 -5.24 -11.58
C ALA A 196 12.04 -4.87 -12.88
N LEU A 197 11.82 -5.83 -13.79
CA LEU A 197 11.04 -5.66 -15.03
C LEU A 197 9.86 -6.65 -15.05
N PRO A 198 8.80 -6.42 -15.85
CA PRO A 198 7.66 -7.32 -15.92
C PRO A 198 8.02 -8.76 -16.32
N PRO A 199 7.19 -9.78 -16.00
CA PRO A 199 5.93 -9.65 -15.25
C PRO A 199 6.20 -9.41 -13.76
N TYR A 200 5.69 -8.30 -13.24
CA TYR A 200 5.75 -8.01 -11.81
C TYR A 200 4.54 -8.64 -11.15
N PRO A 201 4.65 -9.14 -9.90
CA PRO A 201 3.47 -9.26 -9.08
C PRO A 201 2.83 -7.87 -8.94
N GLU A 202 1.55 -7.76 -9.24
CA GLU A 202 0.79 -6.54 -8.97
C GLU A 202 0.80 -6.26 -7.46
N THR A 203 0.73 -4.98 -7.07
CA THR A 203 0.54 -4.66 -5.66
C THR A 203 -0.90 -4.95 -5.32
N THR A 204 -1.09 -5.94 -4.46
CA THR A 204 -2.39 -6.43 -4.01
C THR A 204 -2.57 -6.27 -2.50
N ALA A 205 -3.77 -6.54 -2.01
CA ALA A 205 -4.12 -6.49 -0.60
C ALA A 205 -3.26 -7.39 0.30
N ARG A 206 -2.67 -8.48 -0.19
CA ARG A 206 -1.67 -9.26 0.56
C ARG A 206 -0.52 -8.39 1.06
N HIS A 207 -0.02 -7.50 0.20
CA HIS A 207 1.14 -6.66 0.49
C HIS A 207 0.77 -5.59 1.52
N VAL A 208 -0.41 -5.00 1.36
CA VAL A 208 -1.02 -4.11 2.35
C VAL A 208 -1.15 -4.82 3.70
N ALA A 209 -1.69 -6.05 3.71
CA ALA A 209 -1.89 -6.82 4.93
C ALA A 209 -0.58 -7.14 5.66
N ARG A 210 0.47 -7.51 4.91
CA ARG A 210 1.79 -7.77 5.48
C ARG A 210 2.39 -6.54 6.15
N ILE A 211 2.35 -5.39 5.48
CA ILE A 211 2.84 -4.12 6.06
C ILE A 211 1.97 -3.72 7.26
N ALA A 212 0.65 -3.92 7.18
CA ALA A 212 -0.27 -3.64 8.27
C ALA A 212 -0.02 -4.51 9.50
N ALA A 213 0.29 -5.80 9.32
CA ALA A 213 0.63 -6.69 10.43
C ALA A 213 1.88 -6.21 11.17
N LEU A 214 2.94 -5.83 10.43
CA LEU A 214 4.15 -5.26 11.02
C LEU A 214 3.86 -3.95 11.76
N ALA A 215 3.04 -3.06 11.18
CA ALA A 215 2.65 -1.81 11.82
C ALA A 215 1.80 -2.04 13.07
N TRP A 216 0.89 -3.01 13.04
CA TRP A 216 0.03 -3.38 14.16
C TRP A 216 0.84 -3.81 15.38
N GLU A 217 1.84 -4.68 15.19
CA GLU A 217 2.74 -5.14 16.25
C GLU A 217 3.51 -3.98 16.92
N HIS A 218 3.69 -2.86 16.20
CA HIS A 218 4.36 -1.67 16.68
C HIS A 218 3.38 -0.57 17.14
N GLY A 219 2.10 -0.89 17.33
CA GLY A 219 1.09 0.05 17.83
C GLY A 219 0.58 1.04 16.78
N GLY A 220 0.73 0.74 15.49
CA GLY A 220 0.29 1.59 14.37
C GLY A 220 -1.21 1.55 14.06
N ALA A 221 -2.02 0.94 14.93
CA ALA A 221 -3.46 0.91 14.80
C ALA A 221 -4.06 2.29 15.17
N ILE A 222 -4.97 2.78 14.33
CA ILE A 222 -5.65 4.07 14.48
C ILE A 222 -7.16 3.87 14.52
N SER A 223 -7.88 4.89 15.00
CA SER A 223 -9.33 4.89 14.95
C SER A 223 -9.85 5.02 13.51
N ALA A 224 -11.08 4.56 13.26
CA ALA A 224 -11.73 4.76 11.97
C ALA A 224 -11.82 6.26 11.60
N SER A 225 -12.00 7.13 12.58
CA SER A 225 -12.11 8.58 12.39
C SER A 225 -10.82 9.21 11.85
N ASP A 226 -9.67 8.72 12.31
CA ASP A 226 -8.34 9.23 11.94
C ASP A 226 -7.86 8.70 10.59
N LEU A 227 -8.50 7.65 10.06
CA LEU A 227 -8.18 7.10 8.75
C LEU A 227 -8.59 8.08 7.65
N ALA A 228 -7.60 8.53 6.88
CA ALA A 228 -7.75 9.45 5.77
C ALA A 228 -6.75 9.12 4.63
N PRO A 229 -7.11 9.39 3.36
CA PRO A 229 -6.15 9.32 2.26
C PRO A 229 -5.03 10.35 2.42
N ARG A 230 -3.83 9.98 1.99
CA ARG A 230 -2.65 10.84 1.92
C ARG A 230 -2.32 11.18 0.48
N TYR A 231 -2.71 12.38 0.07
CA TYR A 231 -2.42 12.91 -1.26
C TYR A 231 -1.08 13.65 -1.25
N LEU A 232 -0.09 13.10 -1.96
CA LEU A 232 1.22 13.74 -2.16
C LEU A 232 1.21 14.75 -3.31
N ARG A 233 0.19 14.68 -4.18
CA ARG A 233 -0.11 15.65 -5.23
C ARG A 233 -1.57 16.07 -5.10
N ARG A 234 -1.86 17.38 -5.14
CA ARG A 234 -3.25 17.86 -5.19
C ARG A 234 -3.89 17.44 -6.51
N ALA A 235 -5.19 17.11 -6.48
CA ALA A 235 -5.91 16.68 -7.67
C ALA A 235 -5.87 17.76 -8.77
N GLU A 236 -5.68 17.37 -10.03
CA GLU A 236 -5.63 18.31 -11.16
C GLU A 236 -6.89 19.18 -11.27
N ALA A 237 -8.05 18.67 -10.85
CA ALA A 237 -9.31 19.43 -10.80
C ALA A 237 -9.25 20.59 -9.78
N GLU A 238 -8.52 20.41 -8.67
CA GLU A 238 -8.35 21.45 -7.66
C GLU A 238 -7.30 22.48 -8.10
N VAL A 239 -6.26 22.04 -8.81
CA VAL A 239 -5.25 22.92 -9.44
C VAL A 239 -5.88 23.74 -10.57
N LYS A 240 -6.72 23.15 -11.42
CA LYS A 240 -7.46 23.86 -12.49
C LYS A 240 -8.48 24.86 -11.93
N ARG A 241 -9.20 24.51 -10.86
CA ARG A 241 -10.15 25.41 -10.20
C ARG A 241 -9.46 26.64 -9.60
N ILE A 242 -8.26 26.46 -9.05
CA ILE A 242 -7.44 27.56 -8.53
C ILE A 242 -6.88 28.40 -9.69
N GLY A 243 -6.39 27.78 -10.77
CA GLY A 243 -5.93 28.50 -11.96
C GLY A 243 -7.02 29.38 -12.61
N LEU A 244 -8.25 28.86 -12.73
CA LEU A 244 -9.41 29.61 -13.22
C LEU A 244 -9.85 30.74 -12.27
N GLN A 245 -9.58 30.63 -10.97
CA GLN A 245 -9.84 31.70 -9.98
C GLN A 245 -8.78 32.82 -10.01
N PHE A 246 -7.58 32.54 -10.53
CA PHE A 246 -6.55 33.56 -10.76
C PHE A 246 -6.75 34.27 -12.09
N GLU A 247 -7.10 33.56 -13.17
CA GLU A 247 -7.40 34.18 -14.47
C GLU A 247 -8.65 35.10 -14.42
N SER A 248 -9.64 34.77 -13.59
CA SER A 248 -10.83 35.62 -13.40
C SER A 248 -10.59 36.87 -12.53
N LYS A 249 -9.45 36.98 -11.84
CA LYS A 249 -9.06 38.19 -11.10
C LYS A 249 -8.15 39.13 -11.88
N GLU A 250 -7.42 38.62 -12.89
CA GLU A 250 -6.60 39.45 -13.79
C GLU A 250 -7.38 40.04 -14.96
N ALA A 251 -8.56 39.50 -15.28
CA ALA A 251 -9.42 40.02 -16.36
C ALA A 251 -10.32 41.20 -15.94
N ASP A 252 -10.33 41.58 -14.66
CA ASP A 252 -11.23 42.61 -14.08
C ASP A 252 -10.44 43.75 -13.39
N SER A 253 -9.16 43.92 -13.77
CA SER A 253 -8.26 45.00 -13.34
C SER A 253 -7.58 45.64 -14.54
#